data_AF-A0A2D8FRZ3-F1
#
_entry.id   AF-A0A2D8FRZ3-F1
#
_cell.length_a   1.000
_cell.length_b   1.000
_cell.length_c   1.000
_cell.angle_alpha   90.00
_cell.angle_beta   90.00
_cell.angle_gamma   90.00
#
_symmetry.space_group_name_H-M   'P 1'
#
loop_
_entity.id
_entity.type
_entity.pdbx_description
1 polymer ?
#
loop_
_entity_poly.entity_id
_entity_poly.type
_entity_poly.pdbx_seq_one_letter_code
_entity_poly.pdbx_strand_id
1 'polypeptide(L)'
;RTTSIPPLKMQGLLALGAFPVMAFGSAVFEHGQWEAVKTATPLVWASLLWAGITSSVLATTLLFWLVQRREAGRVTPYLLVTPVVSMLIGWGFMGDVLTPQILTGSAIAMGGVALVALAERGLRAGAAKA
;
A
#
# COMPACT_ATOMS: atom_id res chain seq x y z
N ARG A 1 3.74 -22.42 -20.17
CA ARG A 1 3.91 -22.42 -18.69
C ARG A 1 4.69 -21.17 -18.34
N THR A 2 4.00 -20.07 -17.99
CA THR A 2 4.68 -18.87 -17.49
C THR A 2 5.23 -19.20 -16.11
N THR A 3 6.55 -19.13 -15.94
CA THR A 3 7.20 -19.34 -14.66
C THR A 3 6.71 -18.26 -13.71
N SER A 4 5.73 -18.58 -12.86
CA SER A 4 5.24 -17.64 -11.86
C SER A 4 6.36 -17.40 -10.85
N ILE A 5 7.01 -16.25 -10.96
CA ILE A 5 8.01 -15.83 -9.99
C ILE A 5 7.26 -15.58 -8.68
N PRO A 6 7.67 -16.20 -7.56
CA PRO A 6 7.04 -15.93 -6.27
C PRO A 6 7.07 -14.42 -5.98
N PRO A 7 5.97 -13.83 -5.49
CA PRO A 7 5.88 -12.39 -5.26
C PRO A 7 7.03 -11.81 -4.44
N LEU A 8 7.48 -12.54 -3.42
CA LEU A 8 8.62 -12.17 -2.59
C LEU A 8 9.93 -12.06 -3.39
N LYS A 9 10.14 -12.97 -4.36
CA LYS A 9 11.30 -12.93 -5.25
C LYS A 9 11.22 -11.74 -6.21
N MET A 10 10.02 -11.38 -6.69
CA MET A 10 9.80 -10.16 -7.46
C MET A 10 10.11 -8.91 -6.63
N GLN A 11 9.64 -8.83 -5.39
CA GLN A 11 9.94 -7.71 -4.49
C GLN A 11 11.44 -7.59 -4.20
N GLY A 12 12.14 -8.71 -3.96
CA GLY A 12 13.58 -8.71 -3.76
C GLY A 12 14.35 -8.20 -4.98
N LEU A 13 13.96 -8.64 -6.19
CA LEU A 13 14.57 -8.16 -7.43
C LEU A 13 14.33 -6.66 -7.66
N LEU A 14 13.10 -6.20 -7.41
CA LEU A 14 12.75 -4.78 -7.50
C LEU A 14 13.55 -3.95 -6.49
N ALA A 15 13.68 -4.42 -5.25
CA ALA A 15 14.45 -3.74 -4.21
C ALA A 15 15.95 -3.67 -4.58
N LEU A 16 16.52 -4.74 -5.12
CA LEU A 16 17.92 -4.76 -5.59
C LEU A 16 18.15 -3.79 -6.75
N GLY A 17 17.18 -3.64 -7.66
CA GLY A 17 17.26 -2.66 -8.74
C GLY A 17 17.04 -1.22 -8.29
N ALA A 18 16.11 -1.01 -7.35
CA ALA A 18 15.78 0.31 -6.82
C ALA A 18 16.87 0.86 -5.89
N PHE A 19 17.56 0.00 -5.12
CA PHE A 19 18.58 0.42 -4.17
C PHE A 19 19.70 1.29 -4.78
N PRO A 20 20.39 0.90 -5.87
CA PRO A 20 21.45 1.73 -6.45
C PRO A 20 20.91 3.06 -7.01
N VAL A 21 19.69 3.06 -7.55
CA VAL A 21 19.05 4.28 -8.09
C VAL A 21 18.72 5.24 -6.95
N MET A 22 18.14 4.73 -5.86
CA MET A 22 17.81 5.52 -4.68
C MET A 22 19.06 6.00 -3.95
N ALA A 23 20.10 5.16 -3.83
CA ALA A 23 21.38 5.53 -3.23
C ALA A 23 22.08 6.62 -4.06
N PHE A 24 22.08 6.50 -5.39
CA PHE A 24 22.60 7.53 -6.27
C PHE A 24 21.81 8.84 -6.16
N GLY A 25 20.48 8.76 -6.17
CA GLY A 25 19.62 9.93 -5.98
C GLY A 25 19.89 10.64 -4.65
N SER A 26 19.93 9.88 -3.54
CA SER A 26 20.28 10.43 -2.23
C SER A 26 21.67 11.07 -2.26
N ALA A 27 22.68 10.43 -2.85
CA ALA A 27 24.04 10.99 -2.95
C ALA A 27 24.12 12.30 -3.75
N VAL A 28 23.26 12.50 -4.75
CA VAL A 28 23.23 13.72 -5.57
C VAL A 28 22.42 14.84 -4.92
N PHE A 29 21.32 14.51 -4.24
CA PHE A 29 20.35 15.51 -3.75
C PHE A 29 20.40 15.76 -2.24
N GLU A 30 20.87 14.80 -1.45
CA GLU A 30 20.85 14.84 0.01
C GLU A 30 22.26 14.96 0.59
N HIS A 31 22.41 15.78 1.63
CA HIS A 31 23.68 16.04 2.31
C HIS A 31 23.60 15.59 3.77
N GLY A 32 24.73 15.20 4.36
CA GLY A 32 24.79 14.81 5.78
C GLY A 32 24.30 13.39 6.09
N GLN A 33 24.16 12.52 5.08
CA GLN A 33 23.66 11.15 5.25
C GLN A 33 24.42 10.37 6.33
N TRP A 34 25.75 10.49 6.37
CA TRP A 34 26.59 9.79 7.34
C TRP A 34 26.39 10.31 8.77
N GLU A 35 26.06 11.58 8.93
CA GLU A 35 25.74 12.18 10.22
C GLU A 35 24.32 11.79 10.67
N ALA A 36 23.36 11.75 9.74
CA ALA A 36 22.00 11.25 10.00
C ALA A 36 22.01 9.79 10.47
N VAL A 37 22.82 8.92 9.87
CA VAL A 37 22.98 7.51 10.30
C VAL A 37 23.56 7.41 11.71
N LYS A 38 24.52 8.28 12.07
CA LYS A 38 25.15 8.29 13.39
C LYS A 38 24.24 8.85 14.48
N THR A 39 23.41 9.83 14.15
CA THR A 39 22.48 10.49 15.08
C THR A 39 21.12 9.81 15.12
N ALA A 40 20.85 8.85 14.23
CA ALA A 40 19.60 8.11 14.17
C ALA A 40 19.31 7.40 15.50
N THR A 41 18.16 7.72 16.07
CA THR A 41 17.68 7.04 17.28
C THR A 41 17.22 5.62 16.95
N PRO A 42 17.14 4.71 17.95
CA PRO A 42 16.60 3.36 17.74
C PRO A 42 15.19 3.36 17.13
N LEU A 43 14.39 4.40 17.38
CA LEU A 43 13.05 4.57 16.81
C LEU A 43 13.09 4.74 15.28
N VAL A 44 14.10 5.43 14.74
CA VAL A 44 14.27 5.61 13.28
C VAL A 44 14.53 4.25 12.64
N TRP A 45 15.42 3.45 13.22
CA TRP A 45 15.70 2.10 12.73
C TRP A 45 14.48 1.17 12.84
N ALA A 46 13.74 1.23 13.95
CA ALA A 46 12.49 0.48 14.10
C ALA A 46 11.45 0.88 13.04
N SER A 47 11.35 2.18 12.73
CA SER A 47 10.45 2.70 11.69
C SER A 47 10.86 2.22 10.29
N LEU A 48 12.17 2.18 9.99
CA LEU A 48 12.68 1.62 8.74
C LEU A 48 12.38 0.13 8.60
N LEU A 49 12.57 -0.65 9.68
CA LEU A 49 12.22 -2.07 9.70
C LEU A 49 10.72 -2.29 9.53
N TRP A 50 9.89 -1.48 10.20
CA TRP A 50 8.44 -1.51 10.03
C TRP A 50 8.02 -1.22 8.59
N ALA A 51 8.60 -0.18 7.96
CA ALA A 51 8.29 0.17 6.58
C ALA A 51 8.74 -0.92 5.59
N GLY A 52 9.96 -1.43 5.73
CA GLY A 52 10.50 -2.45 4.82
C GLY A 52 9.85 -3.82 4.98
N ILE A 53 9.68 -4.29 6.23
CA ILE A 53 9.18 -5.65 6.49
C ILE A 53 7.66 -5.65 6.55
N THR A 54 7.07 -4.82 7.42
CA THR A 54 5.62 -4.87 7.64
C THR A 54 4.86 -4.21 6.51
N SER A 55 5.20 -2.97 6.17
CA SER A 55 4.45 -2.22 5.15
C SER A 55 4.70 -2.74 3.74
N SER A 56 5.87 -3.32 3.44
CA SER A 56 6.18 -3.78 2.08
C SER A 56 6.08 -5.30 1.94
N VAL A 57 6.89 -6.07 2.67
CA VAL A 57 6.94 -7.54 2.50
C VAL A 57 5.65 -8.20 3.00
N LEU A 58 5.22 -7.94 4.23
CA LEU A 58 4.02 -8.56 4.80
C LEU A 58 2.76 -8.13 4.05
N ALA A 59 2.57 -6.82 3.81
CA ALA A 59 1.40 -6.31 3.10
C ALA A 59 1.25 -6.95 1.71
N THR A 60 2.35 -7.02 0.96
CA THR A 60 2.32 -7.57 -0.40
C THR A 60 2.15 -9.08 -0.37
N THR A 61 2.83 -9.79 0.54
CA THR A 61 2.65 -11.23 0.71
C THR A 61 1.19 -11.58 1.04
N LEU A 62 0.57 -10.82 1.95
CA LEU A 62 -0.84 -11.02 2.32
C LEU A 62 -1.78 -10.73 1.13
N LEU A 63 -1.51 -9.68 0.36
CA LEU A 63 -2.26 -9.35 -0.84
C LEU A 63 -2.19 -10.49 -1.86
N PHE A 64 -0.99 -10.96 -2.18
CA PHE A 64 -0.81 -12.06 -3.13
C PHE A 64 -1.42 -13.36 -2.63
N TRP A 65 -1.30 -13.66 -1.33
CA TRP A 65 -1.95 -14.80 -0.70
C TRP A 65 -3.48 -14.72 -0.84
N LEU A 66 -4.06 -13.53 -0.65
CA LEU A 66 -5.50 -13.30 -0.80
C LEU A 66 -5.96 -13.46 -2.25
N VAL A 67 -5.20 -12.94 -3.21
CA VAL A 67 -5.45 -13.09 -4.66
C VAL A 67 -5.31 -14.53 -5.13
N GLN A 68 -4.44 -15.33 -4.49
CA GLN A 68 -4.33 -16.76 -4.81
C GLN A 68 -5.50 -17.58 -4.24
N ARG A 69 -6.09 -17.17 -3.12
CA ARG A 69 -7.22 -17.87 -2.47
C ARG A 69 -8.61 -17.42 -2.92
N ARG A 70 -8.73 -16.22 -3.48
CA ARG A 70 -9.97 -15.62 -3.98
C ARG A 70 -9.71 -15.13 -5.39
N GLU A 71 -10.60 -15.43 -6.34
CA GLU A 71 -10.54 -14.86 -7.71
C GLU A 71 -10.19 -13.38 -7.64
N ALA A 72 -9.23 -12.92 -8.45
CA ALA A 72 -8.66 -11.58 -8.38
C ALA A 72 -9.73 -10.46 -8.31
N GLY A 73 -10.88 -10.67 -8.95
CA GLY A 73 -12.02 -9.75 -8.87
C GLY A 73 -12.57 -9.57 -7.44
N ARG A 74 -12.56 -10.58 -6.58
CA ARG A 74 -13.04 -10.42 -5.19
C ARG A 74 -12.08 -9.59 -4.34
N VAL A 75 -10.82 -9.40 -4.76
CA VAL A 75 -9.80 -8.66 -4.01
C VAL A 75 -9.82 -7.17 -4.33
N THR A 76 -10.05 -6.78 -5.58
CA THR A 76 -10.08 -5.38 -6.04
C THR A 76 -10.99 -4.47 -5.19
N PRO A 77 -12.22 -4.88 -4.82
CA PRO A 77 -13.10 -4.05 -3.98
C PRO A 77 -12.53 -3.76 -2.59
N TYR A 78 -11.74 -4.66 -2.02
CA TYR A 78 -11.12 -4.42 -0.70
C TYR A 78 -10.04 -3.34 -0.78
N LEU A 79 -9.34 -3.23 -1.91
CA LEU A 79 -8.35 -2.17 -2.12
C LEU A 79 -9.01 -0.79 -2.20
N LEU A 80 -10.26 -0.72 -2.64
CA LEU A 80 -11.02 0.54 -2.67
C LEU A 80 -11.37 1.05 -1.28
N VAL A 81 -11.37 0.19 -0.24
CA VAL A 81 -11.63 0.59 1.15
C VAL A 81 -10.38 1.24 1.80
N THR A 82 -9.20 1.08 1.19
CA THR A 82 -7.92 1.62 1.70
C THR A 82 -7.97 3.09 2.12
N PRO A 83 -8.52 4.03 1.34
CA PRO A 83 -8.57 5.45 1.72
C PRO A 83 -9.34 5.70 3.02
N VAL A 84 -10.41 4.94 3.25
CA VAL A 84 -11.23 5.04 4.47
C VAL A 84 -10.45 4.53 5.67
N VAL A 85 -9.81 3.37 5.52
CA VAL A 85 -8.96 2.79 6.59
C VAL A 85 -7.82 3.74 6.92
N SER A 86 -7.14 4.29 5.91
CA SER A 86 -6.07 5.27 6.10
C SER A 86 -6.54 6.52 6.84
N MET A 87 -7.72 7.06 6.49
CA MET A 87 -8.30 8.22 7.19
C MET A 87 -8.59 7.90 8.67
N LEU A 88 -9.20 6.73 8.94
CA LEU A 88 -9.52 6.31 10.30
C LEU A 88 -8.26 6.11 11.15
N ILE A 89 -7.19 5.56 10.55
CA ILE A 89 -5.89 5.40 11.21
C ILE A 89 -5.27 6.78 11.48
N GLY A 90 -5.27 7.70 10.51
CA GLY A 90 -4.73 9.06 10.70
C GLY A 90 -5.44 9.82 11.81
N TRP A 91 -6.77 9.79 11.82
CA TRP A 91 -7.56 10.41 12.88
C TRP A 91 -7.32 9.76 14.26
N GLY A 92 -7.36 8.42 14.33
CA GLY A 92 -7.30 7.70 15.61
C GLY A 92 -5.91 7.59 16.23
N PHE A 93 -4.87 7.44 15.42
CA PHE A 93 -3.50 7.20 15.89
C PHE A 93 -2.57 8.41 15.69
N MET A 94 -2.75 9.19 14.62
CA MET A 94 -1.88 10.34 14.33
C MET A 94 -2.37 11.64 14.98
N GLY A 95 -3.63 11.67 15.43
CA GLY A 95 -4.27 12.86 15.99
C GLY A 95 -4.69 13.89 14.94
N ASP A 96 -4.86 13.46 13.69
CA ASP A 96 -5.26 14.36 12.60
C ASP A 96 -6.62 15.02 12.90
N VAL A 97 -6.71 16.33 12.72
CA VAL A 97 -7.97 17.06 12.94
C VAL A 97 -8.89 16.84 11.73
N LEU A 98 -10.00 16.14 11.95
CA LEU A 98 -11.06 15.96 10.96
C LEU A 98 -11.80 17.29 10.74
N THR A 99 -11.36 18.04 9.71
CA THR A 99 -12.08 19.24 9.28
C THR A 99 -13.32 18.87 8.46
N PRO A 100 -14.34 19.73 8.40
CA PRO A 100 -15.52 19.52 7.55
C PRO A 100 -15.16 19.29 6.08
N GLN A 101 -14.07 19.88 5.59
CA GLN A 101 -13.54 19.69 4.25
C GLN A 101 -13.00 18.27 4.02
N ILE A 102 -12.29 17.70 5.01
CA ILE A 102 -11.83 16.31 4.96
C ILE A 102 -13.02 15.36 5.00
N LEU A 103 -14.01 15.62 5.86
CA LEU A 103 -15.24 14.81 5.92
C LEU A 103 -16.00 14.78 4.59
N THR A 104 -16.14 15.94 3.94
CA THR A 104 -16.81 16.03 2.64
C THR A 104 -16.00 15.37 1.52
N GLY A 105 -14.68 15.60 1.47
CA GLY A 105 -13.79 14.93 0.53
C GLY A 105 -13.81 13.40 0.68
N SER A 106 -13.78 12.91 1.92
CA SER A 106 -13.85 11.48 2.24
C SER A 106 -15.21 10.88 1.89
N ALA A 107 -16.32 11.61 2.10
CA ALA A 107 -17.65 11.18 1.68
C ALA A 107 -17.75 11.03 0.15
N ILE A 108 -17.19 11.97 -0.60
CA ILE A 108 -17.12 11.91 -2.08
C ILE A 108 -16.27 10.72 -2.53
N ALA A 109 -15.08 10.53 -1.94
CA ALA A 109 -14.20 9.40 -2.24
C ALA A 109 -14.89 8.06 -1.93
N MET A 110 -15.56 7.96 -0.78
CA MET A 110 -16.38 6.78 -0.42
C MET A 110 -17.52 6.54 -1.39
N GLY A 111 -18.17 7.60 -1.88
CA GLY A 111 -19.17 7.50 -2.94
C GLY A 111 -18.61 6.87 -4.21
N GLY A 112 -17.43 7.32 -4.66
CA GLY A 112 -16.74 6.74 -5.81
C GLY A 112 -16.36 5.27 -5.60
N VAL A 113 -15.82 4.93 -4.42
CA VAL A 113 -15.51 3.55 -4.01
C VAL A 113 -16.75 2.66 -4.03
N ALA A 114 -17.87 3.14 -3.48
CA ALA A 114 -19.12 2.41 -3.45
C ALA A 114 -19.68 2.17 -4.86
N LEU A 115 -19.60 3.18 -5.74
CA LEU A 115 -20.02 3.06 -7.13
C LEU A 115 -19.22 1.99 -7.88
N VAL A 116 -17.89 1.99 -7.76
CA VAL A 116 -17.02 0.98 -8.39
C VAL A 116 -17.32 -0.41 -7.83
N ALA A 117 -17.46 -0.53 -6.50
CA ALA A 117 -17.79 -1.80 -5.87
C ALA A 117 -19.14 -2.36 -6.32
N LEU A 118 -20.16 -1.51 -6.51
CA LEU A 118 -21.47 -1.91 -7.03
C LEU A 118 -21.41 -2.29 -8.52
N ALA A 119 -20.68 -1.53 -9.33
CA ALA A 119 -20.48 -1.83 -10.76
C ALA A 119 -19.79 -3.18 -10.97
N GLU A 120 -18.73 -3.47 -10.21
CA GLU A 120 -18.05 -4.76 -10.28
C GLU A 120 -18.95 -5.94 -9.89
N ARG A 121 -19.85 -5.76 -8.90
CA ARG A 121 -20.84 -6.79 -8.52
C ARG A 121 -21.86 -7.03 -9.63
N GLY A 122 -22.31 -5.96 -10.30
CA GLY A 122 -23.23 -6.04 -11.44
C GLY A 122 -22.62 -6.79 -12.64
N LEU A 123 -21.37 -6.49 -12.97
CA LEU A 123 -20.64 -7.16 -14.07
C LEU A 123 -20.51 -8.67 -13.82
N ARG A 124 -20.22 -9.08 -12.58
CA ARG A 124 -20.14 -10.51 -12.21
C ARG A 124 -21.49 -11.21 -12.26
N ALA A 125 -22.56 -10.54 -11.82
CA ALA A 125 -23.90 -11.09 -11.88
C ALA A 125 -24.39 -11.30 -13.33
N GLY A 126 -24.00 -10.42 -14.25
CA GLY A 126 -24.27 -10.58 -15.68
C GLY A 126 -23.48 -11.74 -16.31
N ALA A 127 -22.19 -11.87 -15.99
CA ALA A 127 -21.34 -12.95 -16.50
C ALA A 127 -21.73 -14.34 -15.99
N ALA A 128 -22.30 -14.46 -14.79
CA ALA A 128 -22.77 -15.73 -14.23
C ALA A 128 -24.13 -16.19 -14.80
N LYS A 129 -24.83 -15.30 -15.53
CA LYS A 129 -26.16 -15.54 -16.09
C LYS A 129 -26.13 -15.80 -17.61
N ALA A 130 -24.98 -15.61 -18.24
CA ALA A 130 -24.69 -15.91 -19.65
C ALA A 130 -24.03 -17.29 -19.77
#